data_AF-A0A1H0W8T7-F1
#
_entry.id   AF-A0A1H0W8T7-F1
#
_cell.length_a   1.000
_cell.length_b   1.000
_cell.length_c   1.000
_cell.angle_alpha   90.00
_cell.angle_beta   90.00
_cell.angle_gamma   90.00
#
_symmetry.space_group_name_H-M   'P 1'
#
loop_
_entity.id
_entity.type
_entity.pdbx_description
1 polymer ?
#
loop_
_entity_poly.entity_id
_entity_poly.type
_entity_poly.pdbx_seq_one_letter_code
_entity_poly.pdbx_strand_id
1 'polypeptide(L)'
;MRFACYVVMTAVLVFASSCTTPGMDTNLASTSLRNSIFDECGWAAESSTLGGLLPKISSGRDGFHRITVEVCTAARSAGTAPGETATVSVEGKSVRGRFLLPGENP
;
A
#
# COMPACT_ATOMS: atom_id res chain seq x y z
N MET A 1 30.70 -7.56 10.20
CA MET A 1 31.14 -6.71 11.33
C MET A 1 30.99 -5.24 10.91
N ARG A 2 29.95 -4.57 11.44
CA ARG A 2 29.88 -3.18 11.94
C ARG A 2 30.74 -2.02 11.33
N PHE A 3 30.05 -0.89 11.11
CA PHE A 3 30.48 0.53 11.13
C PHE A 3 31.25 1.10 9.92
N ALA A 4 31.04 2.33 9.42
CA ALA A 4 30.22 3.47 9.81
C ALA A 4 30.03 4.40 8.59
N CYS A 5 28.89 5.10 8.49
CA CYS A 5 28.77 6.33 7.68
C CYS A 5 28.88 7.52 8.63
N TYR A 6 30.07 8.14 8.67
CA TYR A 6 30.28 9.43 9.32
C TYR A 6 30.22 10.56 8.26
N VAL A 7 29.28 11.46 8.51
CA VAL A 7 29.14 12.89 8.18
C VAL A 7 30.26 13.54 7.35
N VAL A 8 29.89 14.19 6.23
CA VAL A 8 30.45 15.49 5.83
C VAL A 8 29.31 16.36 5.24
N MET A 9 28.97 17.44 5.94
CA MET A 9 28.29 18.60 5.36
C MET A 9 29.17 19.19 4.27
N THR A 10 28.68 19.29 3.03
CA THR A 10 28.87 20.46 2.14
C THR A 10 28.19 20.21 0.78
N ALA A 11 27.44 21.23 0.35
CA ALA A 11 27.17 21.63 -1.03
C ALA A 11 26.68 20.60 -2.07
N VAL A 12 25.48 20.90 -2.58
CA VAL A 12 25.02 20.72 -3.98
C VAL A 12 25.34 19.36 -4.62
N LEU A 13 24.35 18.48 -4.63
CA LEU A 13 23.94 17.73 -5.82
C LEU A 13 22.64 17.02 -5.48
N VAL A 14 21.56 17.40 -6.17
CA VAL A 14 20.28 16.67 -6.17
C VAL A 14 20.53 15.35 -6.89
N PHE A 15 21.12 14.41 -6.17
CA PHE A 15 21.02 12.99 -6.41
C PHE A 15 20.39 12.43 -5.15
N ALA A 16 19.06 12.49 -5.08
CA ALA A 16 18.34 11.58 -4.19
C ALA A 16 18.44 10.21 -4.83
N SER A 17 19.59 9.60 -4.57
CA SER A 17 19.81 8.17 -4.50
C SER A 17 18.50 7.47 -4.18
N SER A 18 18.10 6.59 -5.09
CA SER A 18 17.10 5.57 -4.86
C SER A 18 17.52 4.78 -3.62
N CYS A 19 17.10 5.24 -2.44
CA CYS A 19 17.15 4.48 -1.22
C CYS A 19 16.12 3.36 -1.37
N THR A 20 16.47 2.32 -2.13
CA THR A 20 15.85 1.02 -1.95
C THR A 20 16.18 0.59 -0.54
N THR A 21 15.29 0.89 0.40
CA THR A 21 15.35 0.43 1.77
C THR A 21 15.41 -1.10 1.73
N PRO A 22 16.56 -1.74 1.99
CA PRO A 22 16.63 -3.19 1.98
C PRO A 22 15.89 -3.67 3.23
N GLY A 23 14.81 -4.44 3.04
CA GLY A 23 14.06 -5.03 4.16
C GLY A 23 12.88 -4.20 4.65
N MET A 24 12.08 -3.64 3.75
CA MET A 24 10.71 -3.30 4.13
C MET A 24 10.00 -4.61 4.51
N ASP A 25 9.66 -4.79 5.78
CA ASP A 25 8.87 -5.93 6.24
C ASP A 25 7.55 -5.95 5.46
N THR A 26 7.43 -6.87 4.51
CA THR A 26 6.31 -6.96 3.58
C THR A 26 4.98 -7.16 4.32
N ASN A 27 5.02 -7.78 5.50
CA ASN A 27 3.88 -7.91 6.41
C ASN A 27 3.45 -6.58 7.03
N LEU A 28 4.41 -5.74 7.42
CA LEU A 28 4.10 -4.43 8.01
C LEU A 28 3.56 -3.47 6.94
N ALA A 29 4.16 -3.50 5.75
CA ALA A 29 3.72 -2.67 4.63
C ALA A 29 2.34 -3.09 4.09
N SER A 30 2.04 -4.40 4.00
CA SER A 30 0.71 -4.88 3.60
C SER A 30 -0.35 -4.56 4.65
N THR A 31 -0.02 -4.66 5.94
CA THR A 31 -0.93 -4.28 7.04
C THR A 31 -1.21 -2.77 7.04
N SER A 32 -0.17 -1.95 6.87
CA SER A 32 -0.32 -0.49 6.76
C SER A 32 -1.21 -0.09 5.59
N LEU A 33 -0.99 -0.71 4.41
CA LEU A 33 -1.79 -0.46 3.23
C LEU A 33 -3.25 -0.87 3.44
N ARG A 34 -3.49 -2.04 4.03
CA ARG A 34 -4.82 -2.51 4.38
C ARG A 34 -5.57 -1.52 5.25
N ASN A 35 -4.93 -1.07 6.34
CA ASN A 35 -5.54 -0.12 7.26
C ASN A 35 -5.82 1.22 6.58
N SER A 36 -4.92 1.68 5.71
CA SER A 36 -5.13 2.92 4.96
C SER A 36 -6.30 2.82 3.98
N ILE A 37 -6.44 1.70 3.26
CA ILE A 37 -7.60 1.45 2.38
C ILE A 37 -8.89 1.41 3.20
N PHE A 38 -8.84 0.77 4.36
CA PHE A 38 -9.98 0.70 5.26
C PHE A 38 -10.39 2.09 5.77
N ASP A 39 -9.45 2.92 6.23
CA ASP A 39 -9.73 4.27 6.71
C ASP A 39 -10.23 5.20 5.59
N GLU A 40 -9.69 5.06 4.37
CA GLU A 40 -10.02 5.93 3.23
C GLU A 40 -11.42 5.62 2.64
N CYS A 41 -11.78 4.34 2.54
CA CYS A 41 -13.02 3.95 1.86
C CYS A 41 -13.83 2.81 2.50
N GLY A 42 -13.45 2.32 3.67
CA GLY A 42 -14.17 1.27 4.39
C GLY A 42 -14.04 -0.13 3.78
N TRP A 43 -13.08 -0.32 2.88
CA TRP A 43 -12.86 -1.60 2.22
C TRP A 43 -11.81 -2.43 2.96
N ALA A 44 -12.23 -3.55 3.53
CA ALA A 44 -11.34 -4.52 4.16
C ALA A 44 -10.66 -5.38 3.10
N ALA A 45 -9.48 -4.94 2.64
CA ALA A 45 -8.66 -5.70 1.71
C ALA A 45 -7.93 -6.88 2.39
N GLU A 46 -7.83 -8.01 1.70
CA GLU A 46 -7.03 -9.15 2.13
C GLU A 46 -5.54 -8.83 1.98
N SER A 47 -4.80 -8.83 3.09
CA SER A 47 -3.36 -8.54 3.14
C SER A 47 -2.53 -9.46 2.24
N SER A 48 -2.96 -10.71 2.05
CA SER A 48 -2.37 -11.68 1.13
C SER A 48 -2.32 -11.20 -0.31
N THR A 49 -3.32 -10.42 -0.75
CA THR A 49 -3.44 -9.92 -2.12
C THR A 49 -2.73 -8.58 -2.32
N LEU A 50 -2.53 -7.82 -1.25
CA LEU A 50 -1.84 -6.54 -1.25
C LEU A 50 -0.32 -6.65 -1.44
N GLY A 51 0.28 -7.80 -1.11
CA GLY A 51 1.71 -8.04 -1.27
C GLY A 51 2.21 -7.78 -2.70
N GLY A 52 1.36 -8.02 -3.71
CA GLY A 52 1.68 -7.77 -5.11
C GLY A 52 1.79 -6.28 -5.49
N LEU A 53 1.24 -5.37 -4.68
CA LEU A 53 1.23 -3.93 -4.91
C LEU A 53 2.40 -3.21 -4.22
N LEU A 54 3.00 -3.81 -3.18
CA LEU A 54 4.11 -3.22 -2.43
C LEU A 54 5.32 -2.80 -3.30
N PRO A 55 5.74 -3.56 -4.33
CA PRO A 55 6.84 -3.14 -5.21
C PRO A 55 6.53 -1.89 -6.04
N LYS A 56 5.24 -1.56 -6.23
CA LYS A 56 4.80 -0.35 -6.95
C LYS A 56 4.69 0.86 -6.03
N ILE A 57 4.45 0.62 -4.74
CA ILE A 57 4.45 1.66 -3.71
C ILE A 57 5.85 2.26 -3.55
N SER A 58 6.90 1.44 -3.60
CA SER A 58 8.28 1.88 -3.45
C SER A 58 8.83 2.64 -4.66
N SER A 59 8.09 2.74 -5.77
CA SER A 59 8.56 3.37 -7.01
C SER A 59 8.29 4.88 -7.11
N GLY A 60 7.89 5.56 -6.03
CA GLY A 60 7.66 7.01 -6.06
C GLY A 60 7.37 7.63 -4.70
N ARG A 61 7.49 8.97 -4.62
CA ARG A 61 7.27 9.76 -3.38
C ARG A 61 5.86 9.58 -2.80
N ASP A 62 4.87 9.37 -3.68
CA ASP A 62 3.44 9.27 -3.33
C ASP A 62 2.82 7.90 -3.70
N GLY A 63 3.66 6.88 -3.93
CA GLY A 63 3.21 5.56 -4.41
C GLY A 63 2.20 4.90 -3.48
N PHE A 64 2.36 5.07 -2.17
CA PHE A 64 1.44 4.51 -1.17
C PHE A 64 0.04 5.13 -1.29
N HIS A 65 -0.05 6.46 -1.32
CA HIS A 65 -1.33 7.15 -1.44
C HIS A 65 -2.02 6.87 -2.77
N ARG A 66 -1.26 6.84 -3.89
CA ARG A 66 -1.80 6.51 -5.22
C ARG A 66 -2.47 5.13 -5.22
N ILE A 67 -1.79 4.11 -4.70
CA ILE A 67 -2.32 2.76 -4.64
C ILE A 67 -3.58 2.69 -3.76
N THR A 68 -3.58 3.35 -2.61
CA THR A 68 -4.77 3.43 -1.74
C THR A 68 -5.97 4.00 -2.49
N VAL A 69 -5.79 5.11 -3.21
CA VAL A 69 -6.86 5.75 -4.00
C VAL A 69 -7.34 4.87 -5.14
N GLU A 70 -6.42 4.21 -5.86
CA GLU A 70 -6.80 3.30 -6.95
C GLU A 70 -7.58 2.08 -6.44
N VAL A 71 -7.15 1.47 -5.33
CA VAL A 71 -7.89 0.38 -4.70
C VAL A 71 -9.28 0.83 -4.28
N CYS A 72 -9.39 2.00 -3.64
CA CYS A 72 -10.68 2.53 -3.22
C CYS A 72 -11.61 2.86 -4.40
N THR A 73 -11.06 3.39 -5.49
CA THR A 73 -11.82 3.69 -6.70
C THR A 73 -12.32 2.41 -7.37
N ALA A 74 -11.45 1.40 -7.48
CA ALA A 74 -11.81 0.11 -8.05
C ALA A 74 -12.84 -0.64 -7.18
N ALA A 75 -12.68 -0.60 -5.86
CA ALA A 75 -13.62 -1.16 -4.88
C ALA A 75 -15.02 -0.54 -4.99
N ARG A 76 -15.11 0.78 -5.07
CA ARG A 76 -16.39 1.49 -5.29
C ARG A 76 -17.00 1.16 -6.65
N SER A 77 -16.17 1.02 -7.68
CA SER A 77 -16.61 0.68 -9.04
C SER A 77 -17.05 -0.77 -9.19
N ALA A 78 -16.58 -1.67 -8.32
CA ALA A 78 -16.98 -3.07 -8.32
C ALA A 78 -18.46 -3.27 -7.96
N GLY A 79 -19.11 -2.27 -7.34
CA GLY A 79 -20.54 -2.29 -7.07
C GLY A 79 -20.99 -3.42 -6.13
N THR A 80 -20.07 -3.97 -5.33
CA THR A 80 -20.37 -5.07 -4.41
C THR A 80 -21.11 -4.60 -3.18
N ALA A 81 -22.10 -5.40 -2.77
CA ALA A 81 -22.86 -5.16 -1.56
C ALA A 81 -21.96 -5.24 -0.30
N PRO A 82 -22.29 -4.50 0.78
CA PRO A 82 -21.60 -4.65 2.05
C PRO A 82 -21.63 -6.12 2.53
N GLY A 83 -20.49 -6.64 2.99
CA GLY A 83 -20.33 -8.01 3.43
C GLY A 83 -19.95 -9.01 2.33
N GLU A 84 -20.17 -8.67 1.05
CA GLU A 84 -19.77 -9.51 -0.09
C GLU A 84 -18.32 -9.26 -0.49
N THR A 85 -17.61 -10.35 -0.79
CA THR A 85 -16.21 -10.27 -1.24
C THR A 85 -16.14 -10.02 -2.73
N ALA A 86 -15.43 -8.98 -3.14
CA ALA A 86 -15.08 -8.71 -4.53
C ALA A 86 -13.59 -8.86 -4.77
N THR A 87 -13.25 -9.06 -6.04
CA THR A 87 -11.88 -8.99 -6.52
C THR A 87 -11.78 -7.85 -7.53
N VAL A 88 -10.88 -6.91 -7.27
CA VAL A 88 -10.63 -5.75 -8.14
C VAL A 88 -9.23 -5.83 -8.72
N SER A 89 -9.03 -5.31 -9.94
CA SER A 89 -7.71 -5.25 -10.55
C SER A 89 -7.12 -3.85 -10.38
N VAL A 90 -5.94 -3.76 -9.76
CA VAL A 90 -5.21 -2.51 -9.52
C VAL A 90 -3.77 -2.73 -9.95
N GLU A 91 -3.24 -1.86 -10.83
CA GLU A 91 -1.87 -1.99 -11.38
C GLU A 91 -1.53 -3.38 -11.95
N GLY A 92 -2.54 -4.08 -12.52
CA GLY A 92 -2.39 -5.44 -13.04
C GLY A 92 -2.29 -6.53 -11.96
N LYS A 93 -2.62 -6.22 -10.71
CA LYS A 93 -2.71 -7.16 -9.59
C LYS A 93 -4.16 -7.30 -9.12
N SER A 94 -4.55 -8.52 -8.79
CA SER A 94 -5.86 -8.80 -8.20
C SER A 94 -5.81 -8.53 -6.70
N VAL A 95 -6.62 -7.58 -6.24
CA VAL A 95 -6.84 -7.30 -4.82
C VAL A 95 -8.22 -7.82 -4.44
N ARG A 96 -8.27 -8.65 -3.41
CA ARG A 96 -9.53 -9.19 -2.89
C ARG A 96 -9.89 -8.47 -1.61
N GLY A 97 -11.18 -8.23 -1.39
CA GLY A 97 -11.66 -7.66 -0.14
C GLY A 97 -13.17 -7.44 -0.18
N ARG A 98 -13.69 -6.73 0.82
CA ARG A 98 -15.11 -6.42 0.94
C ARG A 98 -15.35 -5.11 1.68
N PHE A 99 -16.48 -4.47 1.44
CA PHE A 99 -16.97 -3.44 2.35
C PHE A 99 -17.47 -4.10 3.62
N LEU A 100 -17.06 -3.59 4.79
CA LEU A 100 -17.56 -4.09 6.06
C LEU A 100 -18.99 -3.62 6.32
N LEU A 101 -19.74 -4.41 7.09
CA LEU A 101 -21.03 -3.98 7.61
C LEU A 101 -20.84 -2.90 8.69
N PRO A 102 -21.82 -2.03 8.92
CA PRO A 102 -21.77 -1.08 10.02
C PRO A 102 -21.57 -1.81 11.37
N GLY A 103 -20.47 -1.52 12.06
CA GLY A 103 -20.11 -2.13 13.34
C GLY A 103 -19.20 -3.36 13.27
N GLU A 104 -18.76 -3.77 12.07
CA GLU A 104 -17.73 -4.81 11.90
C GLU A 104 -16.32 -4.18 12.03
N ASN A 105 -15.40 -4.88 12.71
CA ASN A 105 -13.99 -4.48 12.80
C ASN A 105 -13.14 -5.16 11.70
N PRO A 106 -12.12 -4.48 11.14
CA PRO A 106 -11.24 -4.96 10.05
C PRO A 106 -10.13 -5.96 10.47
#